data_AF-A0A840UP73-F1
#
_entry.id   AF-A0A840UP73-F1
#
_cell.length_a   1.000
_cell.length_b   1.000
_cell.length_c   1.000
_cell.angle_alpha   90.00
_cell.angle_beta   90.00
_cell.angle_gamma   90.00
#
_symmetry.space_group_name_H-M   'P 1'
#
loop_
_entity.id
_entity.type
_entity.pdbx_description
1 polymer ?
#
loop_
_entity_poly.entity_id
_entity_poly.type
_entity_poly.pdbx_seq_one_letter_code
_entity_poly.pdbx_strand_id
1 'polypeptide(L)'
;MNKNNFEHNPAAENETILRQALNTLKGLVPLEYELGPDPSLREQGYDCTVRAQVFGLQIVWRVQVRNRCTRATETLAQIDNDKAQSPVLIATRYVSPEAAARLHARGIQFIDTAGNAFINQPPLFIFVTGNRPKKAETTVPAVRLFKGVGLKIAYLLLCRPDLIGRPYRELAEMAHVALGTVNGTMMDMIRKGFVLDMGTRGKMLRETKALLDRWVTAYPDALKPKILLGRFQGDGNWWDDIRLDQAVAQWGGEVAAAKLTGYLKPGTVTLYADKNRFADLVIACKLKKDPRGNVEILERFWPPIEGLGEGDTVHPILIYADLVAIGDQRTMETARMIHADFIDRHFGQD
;
A
#
# COMPACT_ATOMS: atom_id res chain seq x y z
N MET A 1 23.69 -7.87 25.31
CA MET A 1 23.02 -9.17 25.06
C MET A 1 21.65 -9.14 25.71
N ASN A 2 20.61 -8.93 24.91
CA ASN A 2 19.32 -9.60 25.05
C ASN A 2 18.62 -9.47 23.69
N LYS A 3 18.54 -10.61 23.02
CA LYS A 3 17.95 -10.79 21.69
C LYS A 3 16.43 -10.75 21.84
N ASN A 4 15.77 -9.90 21.05
CA ASN A 4 14.44 -10.15 20.52
C ASN A 4 14.29 -9.29 19.25
N ASN A 5 15.05 -9.69 18.22
CA ASN A 5 14.74 -9.32 16.84
C ASN A 5 13.37 -9.93 16.52
N PHE A 6 12.33 -9.10 16.38
CA PHE A 6 11.15 -9.51 15.62
C PHE A 6 11.53 -9.48 14.14
N GLU A 7 12.22 -10.52 13.69
CA GLU A 7 12.26 -10.84 12.27
C GLU A 7 10.82 -10.97 11.79
N HIS A 8 10.41 -10.09 10.87
CA HIS A 8 9.16 -10.24 10.16
C HIS A 8 9.23 -11.58 9.41
N ASN A 9 8.53 -12.59 9.93
CA ASN A 9 8.49 -13.93 9.37
C ASN A 9 7.24 -14.04 8.46
N PRO A 10 7.38 -13.95 7.13
CA PRO A 10 6.25 -13.98 6.20
C PRO A 10 5.45 -15.29 6.31
N ALA A 11 6.10 -16.38 6.74
CA ALA A 11 5.42 -17.65 6.97
C ALA A 11 4.44 -17.58 8.14
N ALA A 12 4.79 -16.87 9.23
CA ALA A 12 3.91 -16.70 10.38
C ALA A 12 2.69 -15.81 10.06
N GLU A 13 2.89 -14.78 9.22
CA GLU A 13 1.79 -13.93 8.75
C GLU A 13 0.85 -14.69 7.80
N ASN A 14 1.40 -15.45 6.85
CA ASN A 14 0.62 -16.29 5.94
C ASN A 14 -0.20 -17.34 6.69
N GLU A 15 0.40 -18.02 7.68
CA GLU A 15 -0.32 -18.98 8.52
C GLU A 15 -1.48 -18.30 9.28
N THR A 16 -1.28 -17.07 9.76
CA THR A 16 -2.32 -16.28 10.44
C THR A 16 -3.50 -15.99 9.52
N ILE A 17 -3.25 -15.53 8.29
CA ILE A 17 -4.30 -15.22 7.30
C ILE A 17 -5.11 -16.48 6.97
N LEU A 18 -4.42 -17.60 6.73
CA LEU A 18 -5.05 -18.86 6.40
C LEU A 18 -5.95 -19.36 7.54
N ARG A 19 -5.43 -19.38 8.77
CA ARG A 19 -6.20 -19.82 9.94
C ARG A 19 -7.43 -18.94 10.16
N GLN A 20 -7.30 -17.62 10.00
CA GLN A 20 -8.44 -16.70 10.09
C GLN A 20 -9.50 -16.99 9.02
N ALA A 21 -9.10 -17.13 7.76
CA ALA A 21 -10.03 -17.42 6.67
C ALA A 21 -10.74 -18.79 6.85
N LEU A 22 -10.01 -19.84 7.26
CA LEU A 22 -10.59 -21.16 7.56
C LEU A 22 -11.55 -21.11 8.76
N ASN A 23 -11.22 -20.34 9.80
CA ASN A 23 -12.11 -20.15 10.95
C ASN A 23 -13.37 -19.37 10.57
N THR A 24 -13.29 -18.41 9.65
CA THR A 24 -14.49 -17.75 9.13
C THR A 24 -15.34 -18.73 8.30
N LEU A 25 -14.70 -19.60 7.50
CA LEU A 25 -15.40 -20.66 6.76
C LEU A 25 -16.09 -21.68 7.69
N LYS A 26 -15.50 -22.00 8.86
CA LYS A 26 -16.16 -22.82 9.91
C LYS A 26 -17.49 -22.23 10.39
N GLY A 27 -17.67 -20.91 10.28
CA GLY A 27 -18.95 -20.25 10.58
C GLY A 27 -20.04 -20.51 9.54
N LEU A 28 -19.67 -20.98 8.34
CA LEU A 28 -20.59 -21.28 7.24
C LEU A 28 -20.88 -22.78 7.11
N VAL A 29 -19.90 -23.63 7.44
CA VAL A 29 -19.99 -25.09 7.31
C VAL A 29 -19.26 -25.82 8.46
N PRO A 30 -19.68 -27.04 8.84
CA PRO A 30 -18.97 -27.87 9.81
C PRO A 30 -17.67 -28.39 9.21
N LEU A 31 -16.64 -27.56 9.26
CA LEU A 31 -15.31 -27.80 8.70
C LEU A 31 -14.36 -28.23 9.82
N GLU A 32 -13.76 -29.40 9.69
CA GLU A 32 -12.55 -29.79 10.41
C GLU A 32 -11.37 -29.71 9.44
N TYR A 33 -10.20 -29.27 9.89
CA TYR A 33 -9.04 -29.14 9.00
C TYR A 33 -7.71 -29.38 9.72
N GLU A 34 -6.76 -29.90 8.96
CA GLU A 34 -5.37 -30.07 9.34
C GLU A 34 -4.45 -29.39 8.32
N LEU A 35 -3.45 -28.66 8.81
CA LEU A 35 -2.42 -28.05 7.97
C LEU A 35 -1.26 -29.04 7.82
N GLY A 36 -0.97 -29.45 6.59
CA GLY A 36 0.20 -30.26 6.28
C GLY A 36 1.34 -29.38 5.77
N PRO A 37 2.53 -29.38 6.39
CA PRO A 37 3.72 -28.88 5.72
C PRO A 37 4.09 -29.85 4.60
N ASP A 38 4.31 -29.34 3.40
CA ASP A 38 4.91 -30.11 2.32
C ASP A 38 6.07 -29.30 1.73
N PRO A 39 7.32 -29.62 2.10
CA PRO A 39 8.50 -28.92 1.60
C PRO A 39 8.59 -28.90 0.07
N SER A 40 8.03 -29.91 -0.62
CA SER A 40 8.07 -30.05 -2.08
C SER A 40 7.09 -29.14 -2.82
N LEU A 41 6.11 -28.56 -2.13
CA LEU A 41 5.08 -27.69 -2.72
C LEU A 41 5.53 -26.23 -2.87
N ARG A 42 6.55 -25.79 -2.11
CA ARG A 42 7.10 -24.43 -2.24
C ARG A 42 7.80 -24.24 -3.60
N GLU A 43 8.43 -25.29 -4.11
CA GLU A 43 9.01 -25.32 -5.46
C GLU A 43 7.94 -25.26 -6.57
N GLN A 44 6.69 -25.56 -6.24
CA GLN A 44 5.53 -25.53 -7.15
C GLN A 44 4.62 -24.30 -6.93
N GLY A 45 5.03 -23.33 -6.10
CA GLY A 45 4.30 -22.06 -5.91
C GLY A 45 3.17 -22.08 -4.88
N TYR A 46 2.99 -23.17 -4.11
CA TYR A 46 1.99 -23.28 -3.05
C TYR A 46 2.60 -23.09 -1.66
N ASP A 47 1.85 -22.48 -0.74
CA ASP A 47 2.31 -22.17 0.61
C ASP A 47 2.13 -23.35 1.57
N CYS A 48 1.04 -24.13 1.42
CA CYS A 48 0.76 -25.32 2.23
C CYS A 48 -0.36 -26.19 1.62
N THR A 49 -0.61 -27.35 2.25
CA THR A 49 -1.80 -28.18 1.99
C THR A 49 -2.77 -28.10 3.16
N VAL A 50 -4.05 -27.94 2.86
CA VAL A 50 -5.14 -28.05 3.83
C VAL A 50 -5.91 -29.33 3.55
N ARG A 51 -5.90 -30.27 4.50
CA ARG A 51 -6.80 -31.43 4.49
C ARG A 51 -8.02 -31.05 5.29
N ALA A 52 -9.18 -31.06 4.66
CA ALA A 52 -10.43 -30.62 5.24
C ALA A 52 -11.47 -31.74 5.23
N GLN A 53 -12.23 -31.86 6.31
CA GLN A 53 -13.41 -32.69 6.40
C GLN A 53 -14.65 -31.79 6.54
N VAL A 54 -15.57 -31.89 5.59
CA VAL A 54 -16.79 -31.06 5.54
C VAL A 54 -17.98 -31.96 5.23
N PHE A 55 -18.97 -32.03 6.13
CA PHE A 55 -20.12 -32.95 5.98
C PHE A 55 -19.71 -34.41 5.68
N GLY A 56 -18.60 -34.88 6.25
CA GLY A 56 -18.05 -36.22 6.00
C GLY A 56 -17.27 -36.37 4.69
N LEU A 57 -17.22 -35.34 3.84
CA LEU A 57 -16.39 -35.31 2.63
C LEU A 57 -14.96 -34.91 2.97
N GLN A 58 -13.98 -35.62 2.41
CA GLN A 58 -12.58 -35.27 2.53
C GLN A 58 -12.13 -34.48 1.30
N ILE A 59 -11.62 -33.26 1.51
CA ILE A 59 -11.11 -32.37 0.48
C ILE A 59 -9.66 -32.03 0.79
N VAL A 60 -8.79 -32.05 -0.22
CA VAL A 60 -7.39 -31.65 -0.07
C VAL A 60 -7.12 -30.45 -0.97
N TRP A 61 -6.91 -29.29 -0.36
CA TRP A 61 -6.58 -28.06 -1.08
C TRP A 61 -5.08 -27.80 -1.09
N ARG A 62 -4.57 -27.39 -2.26
CA ARG A 62 -3.27 -26.71 -2.36
C ARG A 62 -3.50 -25.22 -2.18
N VAL A 63 -2.98 -24.66 -1.10
CA VAL A 63 -3.34 -23.31 -0.69
C VAL A 63 -2.26 -22.32 -1.09
N GLN A 64 -2.72 -21.23 -1.71
CA GLN A 64 -1.92 -20.04 -1.95
C GLN A 64 -2.38 -18.95 -0.99
N VAL A 65 -1.52 -18.61 -0.04
CA VAL A 65 -1.78 -17.51 0.88
C VAL A 65 -1.25 -16.22 0.27
N ARG A 66 -2.13 -15.25 0.07
CA ARG A 66 -1.77 -13.95 -0.49
C ARG A 66 -2.31 -12.85 0.40
N ASN A 67 -1.47 -11.85 0.65
CA ASN A 67 -1.88 -10.69 1.44
C ASN A 67 -3.00 -9.88 0.76
N ARG A 68 -3.05 -9.90 -0.59
CA ARG A 68 -4.07 -9.25 -1.42
C ARG A 68 -4.42 -10.13 -2.62
N CYS A 69 -5.67 -10.07 -3.05
CA CYS A 69 -6.11 -10.65 -4.32
C CYS A 69 -5.95 -9.61 -5.43
N THR A 70 -4.92 -9.75 -6.26
CA THR A 70 -4.64 -8.89 -7.42
C THR A 70 -4.89 -9.65 -8.72
N ARG A 71 -4.92 -8.95 -9.86
CA ARG A 71 -5.04 -9.61 -11.17
C ARG A 71 -3.87 -10.56 -11.46
N ALA A 72 -2.66 -10.22 -11.00
CA ALA A 72 -1.51 -11.10 -11.12
C ALA A 72 -1.68 -12.39 -10.30
N THR A 73 -2.21 -12.29 -9.07
CA THR A 73 -2.46 -13.48 -8.25
C THR A 73 -3.60 -14.33 -8.82
N GLU A 74 -4.62 -13.71 -9.41
CA GLU A 74 -5.69 -14.43 -10.12
C GLU A 74 -5.14 -15.22 -11.32
N THR A 75 -4.26 -14.62 -12.13
CA THR A 75 -3.67 -15.28 -13.30
C THR A 75 -2.73 -16.42 -12.91
N LEU A 76 -1.91 -16.23 -11.87
CA LEU A 76 -1.05 -17.30 -11.35
C LEU A 76 -1.88 -18.46 -10.82
N ALA A 77 -2.91 -18.18 -10.02
CA ALA A 77 -3.81 -19.20 -9.52
C ALA A 77 -4.54 -19.95 -10.64
N GLN A 78 -4.86 -19.30 -11.77
CA GLN A 78 -5.40 -19.97 -12.96
C GLN A 78 -4.40 -20.98 -13.53
N ILE A 79 -3.18 -20.55 -13.80
CA ILE A 79 -2.12 -21.40 -14.37
C ILE A 79 -1.87 -22.60 -13.46
N ASP A 80 -1.87 -22.39 -12.15
CA ASP A 80 -1.65 -23.43 -11.16
C ASP A 80 -2.86 -24.36 -11.03
N ASN A 81 -4.08 -23.84 -11.16
CA ASN A 81 -5.30 -24.65 -11.17
C ASN A 81 -5.39 -25.54 -12.42
N ASP A 82 -4.89 -25.06 -13.56
CA ASP A 82 -4.85 -25.83 -14.81
C ASP A 82 -3.80 -26.97 -14.77
N LYS A 83 -2.77 -26.84 -13.92
CA LYS A 83 -1.68 -27.83 -13.78
C LYS A 83 -1.87 -28.79 -12.60
N ALA A 84 -2.70 -28.43 -11.62
CA ALA A 84 -2.79 -29.18 -10.37
C ALA A 84 -3.68 -30.42 -10.48
N GLN A 85 -3.24 -31.52 -9.86
CA GLN A 85 -4.06 -32.71 -9.65
C GLN A 85 -5.03 -32.57 -8.45
N SER A 86 -4.93 -31.47 -7.70
CA SER A 86 -5.75 -31.18 -6.52
C SER A 86 -6.26 -29.74 -6.59
N PRO A 87 -7.46 -29.44 -6.08
CA PRO A 87 -8.05 -28.11 -6.19
C PRO A 87 -7.17 -27.03 -5.54
N VAL A 88 -6.96 -25.93 -6.25
CA VAL A 88 -6.24 -24.77 -5.74
C VAL A 88 -7.20 -23.87 -4.97
N LEU A 89 -6.77 -23.44 -3.79
CA LEU A 89 -7.53 -22.52 -2.93
C LEU A 89 -6.71 -21.27 -2.63
N ILE A 90 -7.25 -20.11 -2.97
CA ILE A 90 -6.65 -18.83 -2.56
C ILE A 90 -7.16 -18.47 -1.16
N ALA A 91 -6.24 -18.24 -0.22
CA ALA A 91 -6.55 -17.66 1.08
C ALA A 91 -6.00 -16.24 1.16
N THR A 92 -6.86 -15.27 1.42
CA THR A 92 -6.49 -13.85 1.44
C THR A 92 -7.17 -13.08 2.56
N ARG A 93 -6.70 -11.86 2.83
CA ARG A 93 -7.34 -10.96 3.80
C ARG A 93 -8.75 -10.58 3.36
N TYR A 94 -8.93 -10.24 2.08
CA TYR A 94 -10.22 -9.80 1.57
C TYR A 94 -10.31 -9.99 0.05
N VAL A 95 -11.47 -10.43 -0.43
CA VAL A 95 -11.84 -10.49 -1.85
C VAL A 95 -12.97 -9.49 -2.11
N SER A 96 -12.73 -8.51 -2.98
CA SER A 96 -13.78 -7.56 -3.38
C SER A 96 -14.87 -8.25 -4.21
N PRO A 97 -16.10 -7.69 -4.29
CA PRO A 97 -17.16 -8.26 -5.13
C PRO A 97 -16.74 -8.44 -6.60
N GLU A 98 -15.98 -7.50 -7.15
CA GLU A 98 -15.49 -7.58 -8.53
C GLU A 98 -14.45 -8.70 -8.69
N ALA A 99 -13.58 -8.91 -7.69
CA ALA A 99 -12.61 -10.00 -7.69
C ALA A 99 -13.30 -11.36 -7.52
N ALA A 100 -14.29 -11.44 -6.62
CA ALA A 100 -15.08 -12.65 -6.41
C ALA A 100 -15.82 -13.08 -7.70
N ALA A 101 -16.42 -12.13 -8.42
CA ALA A 101 -17.06 -12.39 -9.70
C ALA A 101 -16.08 -12.94 -10.76
N ARG A 102 -14.87 -12.37 -10.84
CA ARG A 102 -13.82 -12.85 -11.76
C ARG A 102 -13.32 -14.24 -11.40
N LEU A 103 -13.05 -14.49 -10.11
CA LEU A 103 -12.58 -15.79 -9.63
C LEU A 103 -13.64 -16.88 -9.85
N HIS A 104 -14.91 -16.58 -9.54
CA HIS A 104 -16.04 -17.48 -9.76
C HIS A 104 -16.22 -17.83 -11.25
N ALA A 105 -16.17 -16.84 -12.14
CA ALA A 105 -16.26 -17.05 -13.59
C ALA A 105 -15.14 -17.94 -14.15
N ARG A 106 -14.01 -18.03 -13.43
CA ARG A 106 -12.83 -18.84 -13.79
C ARG A 106 -12.76 -20.17 -13.05
N GLY A 107 -13.70 -20.47 -12.15
CA GLY A 107 -13.66 -21.69 -11.35
C GLY A 107 -12.55 -21.72 -10.28
N ILE A 108 -11.93 -20.59 -9.96
CA ILE A 108 -10.84 -20.49 -8.99
C ILE A 108 -11.43 -20.31 -7.58
N GLN A 109 -11.18 -21.28 -6.71
CA GLN A 109 -11.73 -21.28 -5.35
C GLN A 109 -10.99 -20.30 -4.44
N PHE A 110 -11.72 -19.65 -3.55
CA PHE A 110 -11.15 -18.70 -2.61
C PHE A 110 -11.86 -18.70 -1.27
N ILE A 111 -11.13 -18.28 -0.24
CA ILE A 111 -11.65 -17.92 1.07
C ILE A 111 -10.97 -16.65 1.55
N ASP A 112 -11.71 -15.82 2.29
CA ASP A 112 -11.14 -14.65 2.94
C ASP A 112 -11.49 -14.54 4.43
N THR A 113 -10.80 -13.61 5.11
CA THR A 113 -11.00 -13.39 6.54
C THR A 113 -12.34 -12.69 6.86
N ALA A 114 -12.98 -12.05 5.88
CA ALA A 114 -14.26 -11.37 6.01
C ALA A 114 -15.47 -12.32 5.87
N GLY A 115 -15.25 -13.52 5.34
CA GLY A 115 -16.26 -14.55 5.09
C GLY A 115 -16.82 -14.53 3.68
N ASN A 116 -16.13 -13.90 2.73
CA ASN A 116 -16.36 -14.18 1.32
C ASN A 116 -15.66 -15.49 0.97
N ALA A 117 -16.37 -16.37 0.28
CA ALA A 117 -15.87 -17.68 -0.09
C ALA A 117 -16.48 -18.15 -1.40
N PHE A 118 -15.68 -18.83 -2.21
CA PHE A 118 -16.14 -19.65 -3.31
C PHE A 118 -15.48 -21.02 -3.21
N ILE A 119 -16.30 -22.05 -2.98
CA ILE A 119 -15.89 -23.45 -2.96
C ILE A 119 -16.83 -24.20 -3.89
N ASN A 120 -16.26 -24.97 -4.81
CA ASN A 120 -17.00 -25.82 -5.72
C ASN A 120 -16.30 -27.18 -5.78
N GLN A 121 -16.68 -28.06 -4.87
CA GLN A 121 -16.19 -29.43 -4.74
C GLN A 121 -17.39 -30.35 -4.54
N PRO A 122 -18.07 -30.76 -5.64
CA PRO A 122 -19.32 -31.50 -5.55
C PRO A 122 -19.26 -32.67 -4.55
N PRO A 123 -20.26 -32.82 -3.67
CA PRO A 123 -21.52 -32.07 -3.63
C PRO A 123 -21.48 -30.72 -2.88
N LEU A 124 -20.31 -30.26 -2.41
CA LEU A 124 -20.16 -29.00 -1.68
C LEU A 124 -20.05 -27.81 -2.64
N PHE A 125 -21.03 -26.91 -2.59
CA PHE A 125 -21.00 -25.61 -3.26
C PHE A 125 -21.23 -24.48 -2.26
N ILE A 126 -20.31 -23.53 -2.21
CA ILE A 126 -20.40 -22.32 -1.38
C ILE A 126 -20.05 -21.15 -2.28
N PHE A 127 -20.93 -20.15 -2.36
CA PHE A 127 -20.61 -18.88 -2.98
C PHE A 127 -21.19 -17.73 -2.16
N VAL A 128 -20.33 -17.09 -1.38
CA VAL A 128 -20.68 -15.98 -0.49
C VAL A 128 -19.84 -14.78 -0.89
N THR A 129 -20.50 -13.67 -1.21
CA THR A 129 -19.86 -12.41 -1.60
C THR A 129 -20.56 -11.22 -0.96
N GLY A 130 -19.87 -10.08 -0.90
CA GLY A 130 -20.43 -8.84 -0.34
C GLY A 130 -20.23 -8.68 1.17
N ASN A 131 -19.66 -9.69 1.86
CA ASN A 131 -19.20 -9.54 3.23
C ASN A 131 -18.04 -8.54 3.26
N ARG A 132 -18.20 -7.47 4.02
CA ARG A 132 -17.10 -6.51 4.22
C ARG A 132 -16.25 -7.02 5.37
N PRO A 133 -14.93 -6.77 5.36
CA PRO A 133 -14.10 -7.05 6.53
C PRO A 133 -14.80 -6.41 7.71
N LYS A 134 -15.15 -7.22 8.72
CA LYS A 134 -15.62 -6.67 9.98
C LYS A 134 -14.54 -5.67 10.37
N LYS A 135 -14.91 -4.38 10.46
CA LYS A 135 -14.05 -3.42 11.15
C LYS A 135 -13.76 -4.15 12.45
N ALA A 136 -12.51 -4.56 12.66
CA ALA A 136 -12.12 -5.14 13.93
C ALA A 136 -12.75 -4.20 14.96
N GLU A 137 -13.64 -4.72 15.80
CA GLU A 137 -14.05 -3.99 16.99
C GLU A 137 -12.76 -3.84 17.76
N THR A 138 -12.11 -2.73 17.47
CA THR A 138 -10.81 -2.41 17.99
C THR A 138 -11.05 -1.99 19.41
N THR A 139 -11.11 -2.97 20.30
CA THR A 139 -10.81 -2.81 21.72
C THR A 139 -9.36 -2.39 21.96
N VAL A 140 -8.59 -2.12 20.90
CA VAL A 140 -7.43 -1.22 20.88
C VAL A 140 -7.57 -0.30 19.67
N PRO A 141 -7.80 1.02 19.80
CA PRO A 141 -8.18 1.88 18.69
C PRO A 141 -7.27 1.69 17.48
N ALA A 142 -7.86 1.27 16.35
CA ALA A 142 -7.14 1.14 15.07
C ALA A 142 -6.42 2.46 14.77
N VAL A 143 -5.10 2.37 14.82
CA VAL A 143 -4.13 3.45 14.93
C VAL A 143 -4.40 4.51 13.84
N ARG A 144 -4.62 5.76 14.26
CA ARG A 144 -4.91 6.91 13.40
C ARG A 144 -3.70 7.33 12.56
N LEU A 145 -2.47 7.05 13.00
CA LEU A 145 -1.22 7.41 12.32
C LEU A 145 -1.19 7.04 10.82
N PHE A 146 -1.61 5.83 10.46
CA PHE A 146 -1.60 5.37 9.06
C PHE A 146 -2.99 5.45 8.38
N LYS A 147 -3.93 6.20 8.98
CA LYS A 147 -5.21 6.54 8.35
C LYS A 147 -5.07 7.90 7.65
N GLY A 148 -4.95 7.90 6.32
CA GLY A 148 -5.05 9.05 5.40
C GLY A 148 -4.44 10.37 5.89
N VAL A 149 -5.16 11.11 6.73
CA VAL A 149 -4.75 12.42 7.26
C VAL A 149 -3.49 12.33 8.14
N GLY A 150 -3.31 11.25 8.92
CA GLY A 150 -2.09 11.03 9.72
C GLY A 150 -0.83 10.82 8.87
N LEU A 151 -0.98 10.32 7.64
CA LEU A 151 0.13 10.13 6.69
C LEU A 151 0.71 11.46 6.21
N LYS A 152 -0.09 12.55 6.17
CA LYS A 152 0.41 13.87 5.80
C LYS A 152 1.44 14.38 6.82
N ILE A 153 1.14 14.21 8.12
CA ILE A 153 2.05 14.61 9.20
C ILE A 153 3.30 13.73 9.21
N ALA A 154 3.13 12.41 9.07
CA ALA A 154 4.28 11.50 9.01
C ALA A 154 5.20 11.82 7.82
N TYR A 155 4.64 12.18 6.65
CA TYR A 155 5.42 12.62 5.50
C TYR A 155 6.26 13.88 5.80
N LEU A 156 5.65 14.91 6.41
CA LEU A 156 6.38 16.12 6.79
C LEU A 156 7.56 15.80 7.71
N LEU A 157 7.36 14.94 8.71
CA LEU A 157 8.40 14.55 9.66
C LEU A 157 9.48 13.66 9.02
N LEU A 158 9.12 12.81 8.06
CA LEU A 158 10.07 12.01 7.30
C LEU A 158 10.97 12.88 6.41
N CYS A 159 10.41 13.91 5.77
CA CYS A 159 11.18 14.84 4.95
C CYS A 159 12.00 15.81 5.83
N ARG A 160 11.40 16.31 6.92
CA ARG A 160 11.98 17.32 7.81
C ARG A 160 11.80 16.92 9.28
N PRO A 161 12.69 16.09 9.84
CA PRO A 161 12.60 15.62 11.23
C PRO A 161 12.62 16.73 12.27
N ASP A 162 13.23 17.89 11.96
CA ASP A 162 13.26 19.07 12.83
C ASP A 162 11.88 19.67 13.12
N LEU A 163 10.89 19.41 12.26
CA LEU A 163 9.51 19.88 12.46
C LEU A 163 8.84 19.23 13.69
N ILE A 164 9.39 18.14 14.22
CA ILE A 164 8.81 17.43 15.36
C ILE A 164 8.69 18.30 16.64
N GLY A 165 9.55 19.32 16.77
CA GLY A 165 9.55 20.26 17.88
C GLY A 165 8.59 21.44 17.69
N ARG A 166 7.99 21.61 16.51
CA ARG A 166 7.14 22.75 16.18
C ARG A 166 5.79 22.69 16.91
N PRO A 167 5.15 23.84 17.17
CA PRO A 167 3.78 23.89 17.68
C PRO A 167 2.82 23.08 16.80
N TYR A 168 1.91 22.33 17.43
CA TYR A 168 0.98 21.49 16.69
C TYR A 168 0.04 22.27 15.76
N ARG A 169 -0.20 23.56 16.03
CA ARG A 169 -0.95 24.44 15.12
C ARG A 169 -0.19 24.70 13.82
N GLU A 170 1.12 24.92 13.90
CA GLU A 170 1.98 25.09 12.73
C GLU A 170 2.04 23.80 11.90
N LEU A 171 2.20 22.64 12.56
CA LEU A 171 2.13 21.34 11.87
C LEU A 171 0.76 21.09 11.21
N ALA A 172 -0.33 21.54 11.84
CA ALA A 172 -1.67 21.41 11.30
C ALA A 172 -1.84 22.23 10.01
N GLU A 173 -1.33 23.46 10.02
CA GLU A 173 -1.31 24.35 8.86
C GLU A 173 -0.45 23.78 7.73
N MET A 174 0.78 23.36 8.02
CA MET A 174 1.68 22.76 7.02
C MET A 174 1.09 21.49 6.38
N ALA A 175 0.45 20.63 7.17
CA ALA A 175 -0.13 19.38 6.65
C ALA A 175 -1.53 19.56 6.04
N HIS A 176 -2.13 20.76 6.12
CA HIS A 176 -3.52 21.01 5.73
C HIS A 176 -4.50 20.07 6.46
N VAL A 177 -4.39 19.99 7.80
CA VAL A 177 -5.20 19.10 8.66
C VAL A 177 -5.77 19.84 9.87
N ALA A 178 -6.81 19.29 10.49
CA ALA A 178 -7.31 19.84 11.74
C ALA A 178 -6.33 19.59 12.91
N LEU A 179 -6.21 20.55 13.84
CA LEU A 179 -5.32 20.47 15.01
C LEU A 179 -5.51 19.19 15.85
N GLY A 180 -6.77 18.74 16.02
CA GLY A 180 -7.06 17.48 16.72
C GLY A 180 -6.43 16.25 16.06
N THR A 181 -6.20 16.29 14.74
CA THR A 181 -5.51 15.23 14.02
C THR A 181 -4.03 15.19 14.33
N VAL A 182 -3.38 16.35 14.48
CA VAL A 182 -1.97 16.42 14.89
C VAL A 182 -1.79 15.81 16.27
N ASN A 183 -2.62 16.22 17.24
CA ASN A 183 -2.62 15.64 18.59
C ASN A 183 -2.72 14.11 18.56
N GLY A 184 -3.74 13.58 17.88
CA GLY A 184 -3.96 12.14 17.80
C GLY A 184 -2.81 11.40 17.10
N THR A 185 -2.27 11.98 16.03
CA THR A 185 -1.17 11.39 15.25
C THR A 185 0.13 11.36 16.06
N MET A 186 0.49 12.47 16.71
CA MET A 186 1.67 12.54 17.58
C MET A 186 1.59 11.58 18.76
N MET A 187 0.42 11.49 19.42
CA MET A 187 0.20 10.49 20.48
C MET A 187 0.33 9.05 19.98
N ASP A 188 -0.10 8.76 18.76
CA ASP A 188 0.05 7.44 18.16
C ASP A 188 1.51 7.14 17.78
N MET A 189 2.25 8.14 17.26
CA MET A 189 3.68 7.99 16.96
C MET A 189 4.50 7.72 18.23
N ILE A 190 4.19 8.43 19.34
CA ILE A 190 4.83 8.19 20.64
C ILE A 190 4.49 6.79 21.16
N ARG A 191 3.21 6.42 21.19
CA ARG A 191 2.77 5.09 21.65
C ARG A 191 3.38 3.93 20.85
N LYS A 192 3.73 4.17 19.59
CA LYS A 192 4.35 3.18 18.70
C LYS A 192 5.88 3.21 18.69
N GLY A 193 6.49 4.14 19.42
CA GLY A 193 7.95 4.28 19.46
C GLY A 193 8.57 4.98 18.25
N PHE A 194 7.77 5.56 17.33
CA PHE A 194 8.30 6.38 16.23
C PHE A 194 8.73 7.76 16.69
N VAL A 195 8.24 8.21 17.86
CA VAL A 195 8.63 9.48 18.47
C VAL A 195 9.00 9.23 19.93
N LEU A 196 10.17 9.69 20.32
CA LEU A 196 10.60 9.76 21.70
C LEU A 196 10.31 11.16 22.24
N ASP A 197 9.45 11.26 23.26
CA ASP A 197 9.23 12.49 24.00
C ASP A 197 10.20 12.53 25.19
N MET A 198 11.11 13.50 25.19
CA MET A 198 12.13 13.70 26.22
C MET A 198 11.77 14.86 27.16
N GLY A 199 10.50 15.28 27.19
CA GLY A 199 10.02 16.35 28.05
C GLY A 199 10.67 17.70 27.69
N THR A 200 11.42 18.28 28.63
CA THR A 200 12.07 19.59 28.44
C THR A 200 13.13 19.59 27.35
N ARG A 201 13.67 18.42 26.98
CA ARG A 201 14.64 18.28 25.88
C ARG A 201 13.98 18.16 24.51
N GLY A 202 12.65 18.25 24.43
CA GLY A 202 11.89 18.18 23.19
C GLY A 202 11.56 16.76 22.75
N LYS A 203 11.23 16.62 21.46
CA LYS A 203 10.85 15.35 20.84
C LYS A 203 11.87 14.96 19.78
N MET A 204 12.05 13.67 19.56
CA MET A 204 12.96 13.12 18.55
C MET A 204 12.27 12.01 17.77
N LEU A 205 12.48 11.97 16.46
CA LEU A 205 12.01 10.88 15.61
C LEU A 205 12.89 9.64 15.84
N ARG A 206 12.29 8.46 15.84
CA ARG A 206 12.95 7.17 16.02
C ARG A 206 12.40 6.18 15.01
N GLU A 207 13.15 5.11 14.77
CA GLU A 207 12.74 4.03 13.86
C GLU A 207 12.36 4.58 12.47
N THR A 208 13.13 5.56 11.98
CA THR A 208 12.74 6.37 10.82
C THR A 208 12.60 5.54 9.55
N LYS A 209 13.47 4.53 9.39
CA LYS A 209 13.37 3.53 8.31
C LYS A 209 12.06 2.74 8.39
N ALA A 210 11.71 2.24 9.57
CA ALA A 210 10.47 1.51 9.76
C ALA A 210 9.22 2.40 9.61
N LEU A 211 9.33 3.69 9.96
CA LEU A 211 8.28 4.68 9.70
C LEU A 211 8.12 4.91 8.20
N LEU A 212 9.22 5.08 7.46
CA LEU A 212 9.23 5.21 6.01
C LEU A 212 8.58 4.00 5.34
N ASP A 213 9.01 2.78 5.66
CA ASP A 213 8.48 1.56 5.06
C ASP A 213 6.96 1.45 5.23
N ARG A 214 6.47 1.74 6.43
CA ARG A 214 5.03 1.76 6.73
C ARG A 214 4.31 2.88 6.00
N TRP A 215 4.93 4.05 5.89
CA TRP A 215 4.36 5.19 5.18
C TRP A 215 4.23 4.90 3.68
N VAL A 216 5.29 4.39 3.04
CA VAL A 216 5.33 3.99 1.64
C VAL A 216 4.29 2.91 1.36
N THR A 217 4.15 1.94 2.26
CA THR A 217 3.15 0.87 2.13
C THR A 217 1.72 1.41 2.22
N ALA A 218 1.47 2.39 3.10
CA ALA A 218 0.13 2.91 3.34
C ALA A 218 -0.30 4.02 2.36
N TYR A 219 0.66 4.77 1.83
CA TYR A 219 0.44 5.95 0.98
C TYR A 219 -0.50 5.69 -0.22
N PRO A 220 -0.27 4.65 -1.06
CA PRO A 220 -1.05 4.41 -2.26
C PRO A 220 -2.53 4.08 -2.00
N ASP A 221 -2.83 3.46 -0.84
CA ASP A 221 -4.19 3.03 -0.52
C ASP A 221 -4.93 4.05 0.34
N ALA A 222 -4.23 4.72 1.26
CA ALA A 222 -4.87 5.49 2.32
C ALA A 222 -4.87 7.00 2.08
N LEU A 223 -3.89 7.53 1.32
CA LEU A 223 -3.75 8.96 1.04
C LEU A 223 -3.90 9.29 -0.45
N LYS A 224 -3.12 8.65 -1.33
CA LYS A 224 -3.07 8.96 -2.78
C LYS A 224 -4.47 9.07 -3.44
N PRO A 225 -5.43 8.14 -3.21
CA PRO A 225 -6.75 8.21 -3.84
C PRO A 225 -7.61 9.39 -3.35
N LYS A 226 -7.35 9.89 -2.13
CA LYS A 226 -8.12 10.99 -1.51
C LYS A 226 -7.64 12.37 -1.95
N ILE A 227 -6.41 12.46 -2.43
CA ILE A 227 -5.81 13.69 -2.95
C ILE A 227 -5.85 13.72 -4.48
N LEU A 228 -6.44 12.73 -5.17
CA LEU A 228 -6.57 12.76 -6.62
C LEU A 228 -7.53 13.88 -7.05
N LEU A 229 -7.03 14.86 -7.80
CA LEU A 229 -7.82 15.95 -8.38
C LEU A 229 -8.41 15.55 -9.74
N GLY A 230 -7.69 14.71 -10.49
CA GLY A 230 -8.19 14.17 -11.76
C GLY A 230 -7.18 13.34 -12.53
N ARG A 231 -7.70 12.63 -13.53
CA ARG A 231 -6.91 11.95 -14.56
C ARG A 231 -7.14 12.62 -15.91
N PHE A 232 -6.06 12.73 -16.66
CA PHE A 232 -5.99 13.43 -17.92
C PHE A 232 -5.10 12.68 -18.91
N GLN A 233 -5.30 12.95 -20.18
CA GLN A 233 -4.46 12.51 -21.28
C GLN A 233 -3.60 13.68 -21.72
N GLY A 234 -2.29 13.43 -21.83
CA GLY A 234 -1.33 14.32 -22.48
C GLY A 234 -0.67 13.63 -23.67
N ASP A 235 -0.27 14.40 -24.67
CA ASP A 235 0.25 13.87 -25.94
C ASP A 235 1.79 13.90 -25.96
N GLY A 236 2.43 12.78 -26.31
CA GLY A 236 3.89 12.67 -26.43
C GLY A 236 4.64 12.96 -25.11
N ASN A 237 5.83 13.58 -25.24
CA ASN A 237 6.66 13.99 -24.11
C ASN A 237 6.49 15.48 -23.77
N TRP A 238 5.25 15.97 -23.74
CA TRP A 238 4.95 17.38 -23.43
C TRP A 238 5.58 17.88 -22.11
N TRP A 239 5.94 16.97 -21.19
CA TRP A 239 6.56 17.24 -19.90
C TRP A 239 8.09 17.50 -19.97
N ASP A 240 8.78 17.15 -21.07
CA ASP A 240 10.25 17.29 -21.21
C ASP A 240 10.68 18.76 -21.08
N ASP A 241 9.99 19.66 -21.78
CA ASP A 241 10.36 21.09 -21.89
C ASP A 241 9.69 21.99 -20.84
N ILE A 242 8.88 21.42 -19.94
CA ILE A 242 8.12 22.20 -18.95
C ILE A 242 8.92 22.31 -17.65
N ARG A 243 9.15 23.58 -17.25
CA ARG A 243 9.54 23.93 -15.88
C ARG A 243 8.31 24.39 -15.12
N LEU A 244 8.05 23.72 -14.00
CA LEU A 244 6.95 24.09 -13.11
C LEU A 244 7.41 25.19 -12.15
N ASP A 245 6.51 26.13 -11.86
CA ASP A 245 6.64 26.98 -10.68
C ASP A 245 6.31 26.12 -9.45
N GLN A 246 7.30 25.96 -8.56
CA GLN A 246 7.20 25.18 -7.33
C GLN A 246 6.03 25.64 -6.45
N ALA A 247 5.63 26.91 -6.51
CA ALA A 247 4.46 27.40 -5.78
C ALA A 247 3.15 26.81 -6.35
N VAL A 248 3.09 26.53 -7.66
CA VAL A 248 1.93 25.91 -8.32
C VAL A 248 1.96 24.39 -8.18
N ALA A 249 3.05 23.75 -8.60
CA ALA A 249 3.12 22.31 -8.77
C ALA A 249 4.54 21.78 -8.83
N GLN A 250 4.66 20.49 -8.57
CA GLN A 250 5.90 19.74 -8.63
C GLN A 250 5.66 18.38 -9.30
N TRP A 251 6.64 17.91 -10.05
CA TRP A 251 6.67 16.59 -10.66
C TRP A 251 6.83 15.52 -9.59
N GLY A 252 6.02 14.46 -9.70
CA GLY A 252 6.14 13.23 -8.94
C GLY A 252 6.35 12.01 -9.85
N GLY A 253 6.26 10.82 -9.26
CA GLY A 253 6.32 9.55 -9.98
C GLY A 253 7.46 9.43 -10.99
N GLU A 254 7.16 8.87 -12.16
CA GLU A 254 8.17 8.55 -13.17
C GLU A 254 8.87 9.80 -13.75
N VAL A 255 8.16 10.90 -13.96
CA VAL A 255 8.76 12.14 -14.49
C VAL A 255 9.77 12.73 -13.51
N ALA A 256 9.43 12.77 -12.22
CA ALA A 256 10.36 13.22 -11.19
C ALA A 256 11.58 12.28 -11.08
N ALA A 257 11.35 10.97 -11.14
CA ALA A 257 12.40 9.97 -11.12
C ALA A 257 13.34 10.10 -12.34
N ALA A 258 12.79 10.35 -13.53
CA ALA A 258 13.55 10.61 -14.74
C ALA A 258 14.41 11.88 -14.62
N LYS A 259 13.85 12.97 -14.08
CA LYS A 259 14.60 14.21 -13.83
C LYS A 259 15.71 14.02 -12.78
N LEU A 260 15.45 13.23 -11.74
CA LEU A 260 16.38 13.03 -10.63
C LEU A 260 17.54 12.07 -11.00
N THR A 261 17.26 11.03 -11.79
CA THR A 261 18.22 9.95 -12.08
C THR A 261 18.74 9.91 -13.51
N GLY A 262 18.00 10.48 -14.48
CA GLY A 262 18.27 10.33 -15.90
C GLY A 262 18.09 8.92 -16.46
N TYR A 263 17.64 7.94 -15.65
CA TYR A 263 17.63 6.52 -16.01
C TYR A 263 16.30 6.06 -16.62
N LEU A 264 15.19 6.63 -16.16
CA LEU A 264 13.84 6.17 -16.47
C LEU A 264 13.22 6.97 -17.62
N LYS A 265 12.63 6.29 -18.62
CA LYS A 265 11.75 6.94 -19.63
C LYS A 265 10.28 6.93 -19.21
N PRO A 266 9.67 8.02 -18.74
CA PRO A 266 8.33 7.99 -18.13
C PRO A 266 7.23 7.36 -19.01
N GLY A 267 6.47 6.44 -18.44
CA GLY A 267 5.23 5.90 -19.02
C GLY A 267 3.98 6.64 -18.54
N THR A 268 4.02 7.12 -17.31
CA THR A 268 2.97 7.94 -16.70
C THR A 268 3.53 9.28 -16.20
N VAL A 269 2.66 10.28 -16.10
CA VAL A 269 2.99 11.61 -15.61
C VAL A 269 2.21 11.89 -14.33
N THR A 270 2.92 12.17 -13.24
CA THR A 270 2.34 12.49 -11.94
C THR A 270 2.69 13.92 -11.56
N LEU A 271 1.68 14.71 -11.20
CA LEU A 271 1.81 16.09 -10.74
C LEU A 271 1.21 16.25 -9.35
N TYR A 272 1.91 16.92 -8.44
CA TYR A 272 1.34 17.40 -7.18
C TYR A 272 1.17 18.91 -7.26
N ALA A 273 -0.07 19.38 -7.24
CA ALA A 273 -0.43 20.75 -7.52
C ALA A 273 -1.23 21.38 -6.38
N ASP A 274 -1.17 22.71 -6.30
CA ASP A 274 -2.10 23.50 -5.51
C ASP A 274 -3.54 23.27 -6.02
N LYS A 275 -4.44 22.92 -5.09
CA LYS A 275 -5.84 22.59 -5.39
C LYS A 275 -6.60 23.71 -6.08
N ASN A 276 -6.23 24.97 -5.85
CA ASN A 276 -6.92 26.12 -6.44
C ASN A 276 -6.31 26.52 -7.78
N ARG A 277 -5.15 25.98 -8.15
CA ARG A 277 -4.41 26.36 -9.37
C ARG A 277 -4.23 25.22 -10.37
N PHE A 278 -4.65 23.99 -10.05
CA PHE A 278 -4.46 22.86 -10.97
C PHE A 278 -5.21 23.02 -12.30
N ALA A 279 -6.32 23.78 -12.33
CA ALA A 279 -7.08 24.02 -13.56
C ALA A 279 -6.24 24.82 -14.59
N ASP A 280 -5.45 25.78 -14.11
CA ASP A 280 -4.54 26.57 -14.94
C ASP A 280 -3.45 25.68 -15.57
N LEU A 281 -2.96 24.69 -14.80
CA LEU A 281 -1.99 23.70 -15.32
C LEU A 281 -2.59 22.84 -16.42
N VAL A 282 -3.84 22.39 -16.25
CA VAL A 282 -4.56 21.60 -17.26
C VAL A 282 -4.68 22.38 -18.57
N ILE A 283 -5.01 23.67 -18.49
CA ILE A 283 -5.13 24.55 -19.67
C ILE A 283 -3.75 24.80 -20.30
N ALA A 284 -2.77 25.22 -19.49
CA ALA A 284 -1.42 25.56 -19.97
C ALA A 284 -0.73 24.36 -20.64
N CYS A 285 -0.90 23.17 -20.07
CA CYS A 285 -0.33 21.92 -20.59
C CYS A 285 -1.23 21.24 -21.64
N LYS A 286 -2.36 21.86 -22.02
CA LYS A 286 -3.35 21.34 -23.00
C LYS A 286 -3.83 19.91 -22.69
N LEU A 287 -3.97 19.59 -21.41
CA LEU A 287 -4.38 18.27 -20.95
C LEU A 287 -5.88 18.05 -21.15
N LYS A 288 -6.25 16.87 -21.64
CA LYS A 288 -7.65 16.49 -21.86
C LYS A 288 -8.12 15.59 -20.74
N LYS A 289 -9.29 15.87 -20.14
CA LYS A 289 -9.82 15.01 -19.08
C LYS A 289 -10.09 13.59 -19.61
N ASP A 290 -9.49 12.59 -18.98
CA ASP A 290 -9.65 11.18 -19.34
C ASP A 290 -9.47 10.30 -18.10
N PRO A 291 -10.52 9.57 -17.64
CA PRO A 291 -10.41 8.64 -16.53
C PRO A 291 -9.35 7.54 -16.68
N ARG A 292 -8.92 7.24 -17.90
CA ARG A 292 -7.87 6.25 -18.22
C ARG A 292 -6.57 6.90 -18.71
N GLY A 293 -6.49 8.23 -18.66
CA GLY A 293 -5.35 8.97 -19.17
C GLY A 293 -4.07 8.70 -18.39
N ASN A 294 -2.94 8.91 -19.07
CA ASN A 294 -1.59 8.68 -18.55
C ASN A 294 -1.08 9.78 -17.60
N VAL A 295 -1.86 10.85 -17.39
CA VAL A 295 -1.53 11.95 -16.47
C VAL A 295 -2.45 11.89 -15.26
N GLU A 296 -1.87 11.90 -14.06
CA GLU A 296 -2.60 12.09 -12.81
C GLU A 296 -2.15 13.37 -12.12
N ILE A 297 -3.12 14.17 -11.68
CA ILE A 297 -2.87 15.38 -10.90
C ILE A 297 -3.44 15.17 -9.49
N LEU A 298 -2.58 15.34 -8.50
CA LEU A 298 -2.88 15.18 -7.08
C LEU A 298 -2.77 16.53 -6.37
N GLU A 299 -3.57 16.70 -5.32
CA GLU A 299 -3.47 17.83 -4.40
C GLU A 299 -2.18 17.70 -3.60
N ARG A 300 -1.34 18.73 -3.70
CA ARG A 300 -0.19 18.91 -2.82
C ARG A 300 -0.68 19.10 -1.39
N PHE A 301 -0.08 18.35 -0.46
CA PHE A 301 -0.47 18.34 0.96
C PHE A 301 0.66 18.79 1.90
N TRP A 302 1.66 19.47 1.35
CA TRP A 302 2.77 20.11 2.06
C TRP A 302 2.95 21.54 1.52
N PRO A 303 3.57 22.45 2.30
CA PRO A 303 3.86 23.79 1.81
C PRO A 303 5.06 23.79 0.85
N PRO A 304 5.11 24.71 -0.14
CA PRO A 304 6.24 24.86 -1.07
C PRO A 304 7.45 25.52 -0.38
N ILE A 305 8.05 24.83 0.58
CA ILE A 305 9.25 25.28 1.29
C ILE A 305 10.40 24.29 1.07
N GLU A 306 11.62 24.79 1.29
CA GLU A 306 12.84 24.01 1.18
C GLU A 306 12.83 22.76 2.06
N GLY A 307 13.29 21.64 1.49
CA GLY A 307 13.37 20.34 2.18
C GLY A 307 12.05 19.54 2.21
N LEU A 308 10.96 20.04 1.60
CA LEU A 308 9.74 19.24 1.33
C LEU A 308 9.56 18.92 -0.16
N GLY A 309 10.59 19.22 -0.95
CA GLY A 309 10.72 19.06 -2.39
C GLY A 309 11.82 20.01 -2.89
N GLU A 310 12.43 19.68 -4.03
CA GLU A 310 13.55 20.45 -4.59
C GLU A 310 13.20 20.90 -6.01
N GLY A 311 13.18 22.23 -6.21
CA GLY A 311 12.85 22.83 -7.49
C GLY A 311 11.48 22.39 -8.02
N ASP A 312 11.46 21.87 -9.24
CA ASP A 312 10.25 21.40 -9.92
C ASP A 312 9.86 19.97 -9.55
N THR A 313 10.55 19.29 -8.62
CA THR A 313 10.26 17.90 -8.22
C THR A 313 9.88 17.78 -6.74
N VAL A 314 9.06 16.79 -6.41
CA VAL A 314 8.71 16.46 -5.02
C VAL A 314 9.89 15.83 -4.27
N HIS A 315 9.79 15.71 -2.95
CA HIS A 315 10.85 15.09 -2.15
C HIS A 315 11.12 13.63 -2.60
N PRO A 316 12.39 13.15 -2.60
CA PRO A 316 12.74 11.79 -3.03
C PRO A 316 11.92 10.66 -2.38
N ILE A 317 11.50 10.85 -1.12
CA ILE A 317 10.60 9.91 -0.41
C ILE A 317 9.27 9.71 -1.14
N LEU A 318 8.67 10.78 -1.66
CA LEU A 318 7.40 10.69 -2.39
C LEU A 318 7.61 10.13 -3.80
N ILE A 319 8.72 10.48 -4.46
CA ILE A 319 9.09 9.89 -5.75
C ILE A 319 9.23 8.36 -5.61
N TYR A 320 9.99 7.92 -4.59
CA TYR A 320 10.13 6.50 -4.26
C TYR A 320 8.78 5.83 -4.04
N ALA A 321 7.90 6.43 -3.24
CA ALA A 321 6.60 5.85 -2.94
C ALA A 321 5.69 5.77 -4.18
N ASP A 322 5.74 6.75 -5.07
CA ASP A 322 5.01 6.72 -6.35
C ASP A 322 5.50 5.59 -7.27
N LEU A 323 6.82 5.38 -7.37
CA LEU A 323 7.40 4.30 -8.19
C LEU A 323 7.08 2.91 -7.64
N VAL A 324 7.16 2.75 -6.32
CA VAL A 324 6.78 1.51 -5.62
C VAL A 324 5.29 1.20 -5.81
N ALA A 325 4.44 2.24 -5.85
CA ALA A 325 3.01 2.07 -6.10
C ALA A 325 2.70 1.56 -7.52
N ILE A 326 3.53 1.88 -8.51
CA ILE A 326 3.42 1.35 -9.88
C ILE A 326 3.88 -0.12 -9.92
N GLY A 327 5.03 -0.40 -9.32
CA GLY A 327 5.51 -1.76 -9.05
C GLY A 327 6.00 -2.58 -10.25
N ASP A 328 6.20 -1.96 -11.42
CA ASP A 328 6.82 -2.64 -12.56
C ASP A 328 8.35 -2.77 -12.38
N GLN A 329 8.99 -3.63 -13.18
CA GLN A 329 10.42 -3.90 -13.03
C GLN A 329 11.28 -2.63 -13.14
N ARG A 330 10.92 -1.73 -14.05
CA ARG A 330 11.68 -0.53 -14.41
C ARG A 330 11.50 0.57 -13.36
N THR A 331 10.28 0.75 -12.85
CA THR A 331 10.02 1.67 -11.74
C THR A 331 10.63 1.15 -10.44
N MET A 332 10.61 -0.16 -10.18
CA MET A 332 11.24 -0.74 -9.00
C MET A 332 12.77 -0.63 -9.02
N GLU A 333 13.41 -0.78 -10.18
CA GLU A 333 14.85 -0.56 -10.31
C GLU A 333 15.23 0.89 -10.03
N THR A 334 14.51 1.84 -10.62
CA THR A 334 14.73 3.27 -10.38
C THR A 334 14.42 3.65 -8.92
N ALA A 335 13.40 3.04 -8.32
CA ALA A 335 13.08 3.24 -6.90
C ALA A 335 14.23 2.81 -5.98
N ARG A 336 14.92 1.70 -6.29
CA ARG A 336 16.11 1.27 -5.53
C ARG A 336 17.26 2.26 -5.65
N MET A 337 17.49 2.82 -6.85
CA MET A 337 18.49 3.87 -7.04
C MET A 337 18.16 5.10 -6.18
N ILE A 338 16.92 5.57 -6.24
CA ILE A 338 16.47 6.72 -5.44
C ILE A 338 16.61 6.44 -3.94
N HIS A 339 16.28 5.23 -3.50
CA HIS A 339 16.44 4.83 -2.11
C HIS A 339 17.92 4.93 -1.69
N ALA A 340 18.83 4.31 -2.44
CA ALA A 340 20.25 4.27 -2.11
C ALA A 340 20.93 5.66 -2.17
N ASP A 341 20.62 6.45 -3.21
CA ASP A 341 21.36 7.68 -3.49
C ASP A 341 20.83 8.90 -2.74
N PHE A 342 19.53 8.91 -2.41
CA PHE A 342 18.87 10.09 -1.83
C PHE A 342 18.25 9.82 -0.46
N ILE A 343 17.68 8.63 -0.24
CA ILE A 343 16.95 8.35 1.00
C ILE A 343 17.87 7.78 2.10
N ASP A 344 18.75 6.84 1.78
CA ASP A 344 19.68 6.27 2.76
C ASP A 344 20.66 7.32 3.29
N ARG A 345 21.06 8.28 2.43
CA ARG A 345 21.86 9.44 2.85
C ARG A 345 21.09 10.38 3.79
N HIS A 346 19.79 10.54 3.55
CA HIS A 346 18.90 11.36 4.39
C HIS A 346 18.70 10.79 5.80
N PHE A 347 18.78 9.46 5.95
CA PHE A 347 18.64 8.76 7.24
C PHE A 347 19.95 8.20 7.80
N GLY A 348 21.10 8.58 7.24
CA GLY A 348 22.42 8.00 7.54
C GLY A 348 23.00 8.31 8.93
N GLN A 349 22.20 8.82 9.89
CA GLN A 349 22.64 9.13 11.25
C GLN A 349 21.72 8.58 12.37
N ASP A 350 20.80 7.65 12.07
CA ASP A 350 20.01 6.96 13.11
C ASP A 350 20.86 5.94 13.91
#